data_AF-A0A920P1V9-F1
#
_entry.id   AF-A0A920P1V9-F1
#
_cell.length_a   1.000
_cell.length_b   1.000
_cell.length_c   1.000
_cell.angle_alpha   90.00
_cell.angle_beta   90.00
_cell.angle_gamma   90.00
#
_symmetry.space_group_name_H-M   'P 1'
#
loop_
_entity.id
_entity.type
_entity.pdbx_description
1 polymer ?
#
loop_
_entity_poly.entity_id
_entity_poly.type
_entity_poly.pdbx_seq_one_letter_code
_entity_poly.pdbx_strand_id
1 'polypeptide(L)'
;MKRDPLGRAEEPSQAIHTHGPRDLGIVMGGGGARAAYQVGFLRFLAKHFPELQIPYITGVSAGAINAALLASHHGTFRQAVDELSRLWANLTVEDVFRVDTRSLTKNGIRWLIQLVSGGIRGAPRVRGLVDTRPLHEYLTEVLHAADGELTGIQYNLERGRLKAAALTTTSYSTGRSVTWVQGSNISEWERPQRKAHRAVLTVDHVMASALSRYSFQLYN
;
A
#
# COMPACT_ATOMS: atom_id res chain seq x y z
N MET A 1 -11.45 -25.24 67.17
CA MET A 1 -11.79 -23.80 67.02
C MET A 1 -10.86 -23.18 65.99
N LYS A 2 -11.28 -23.15 64.71
CA LYS A 2 -10.64 -22.44 63.58
C LYS A 2 -11.63 -22.41 62.41
N ARG A 3 -12.12 -21.22 62.06
CA ARG A 3 -12.16 -20.60 60.71
C ARG A 3 -13.22 -19.49 60.65
N ASP A 4 -12.73 -18.31 60.32
CA ASP A 4 -13.43 -17.08 59.92
C ASP A 4 -14.11 -17.29 58.54
N PRO A 5 -15.23 -16.60 58.23
CA PRO A 5 -16.05 -16.87 57.05
C PRO A 5 -15.63 -16.06 55.81
N LEU A 6 -15.55 -16.74 54.67
CA LEU A 6 -15.55 -16.17 53.31
C LEU A 6 -17.01 -15.80 52.95
N GLY A 7 -17.32 -14.74 52.20
CA GLY A 7 -16.49 -13.79 51.49
C GLY A 7 -17.34 -12.60 51.01
N ARG A 8 -16.67 -11.48 50.75
CA ARG A 8 -17.27 -10.31 50.08
C ARG A 8 -17.60 -10.67 48.64
N ALA A 9 -18.77 -10.23 48.18
CA ALA A 9 -19.14 -10.24 46.77
C ALA A 9 -18.14 -9.39 45.97
N GLU A 10 -17.52 -10.00 44.96
CA GLU A 10 -16.71 -9.28 43.96
C GLU A 10 -17.62 -8.41 43.10
N GLU A 11 -17.29 -7.12 43.01
CA GLU A 11 -17.92 -6.23 42.04
C GLU A 11 -17.56 -6.65 40.60
N PRO A 12 -18.45 -6.46 39.62
CA PRO A 12 -18.19 -6.83 38.24
C PRO A 12 -17.03 -6.02 37.67
N SER A 13 -15.93 -6.73 37.40
CA SER A 13 -14.74 -6.29 36.68
C SER A 13 -15.13 -5.47 35.45
N GLN A 14 -14.66 -4.22 35.42
CA GLN A 14 -14.80 -3.33 34.27
C GLN A 14 -14.27 -4.02 33.01
N ALA A 15 -15.09 -4.03 31.96
CA ALA A 15 -14.79 -4.63 30.68
C ALA A 15 -13.43 -4.12 30.15
N ILE A 16 -12.47 -5.04 30.06
CA ILE A 16 -11.17 -4.79 29.43
C ILE A 16 -11.46 -4.49 27.94
N HIS A 17 -11.31 -3.23 27.54
CA HIS A 17 -11.21 -2.87 26.14
C HIS A 17 -9.97 -3.55 25.55
N THR A 18 -10.17 -4.69 24.90
CA THR A 18 -9.10 -5.46 24.25
C THR A 18 -8.59 -4.68 23.04
N HIS A 19 -7.54 -3.88 23.24
CA HIS A 19 -6.74 -3.38 22.13
C HIS A 19 -6.24 -4.60 21.36
N GLY A 20 -6.52 -4.66 20.05
CA GLY A 20 -5.99 -5.71 19.18
C GLY A 20 -4.45 -5.79 19.28
N PRO A 21 -3.83 -6.85 18.72
CA PRO A 21 -2.38 -7.04 18.83
C PRO A 21 -1.66 -5.75 18.46
N ARG A 22 -0.88 -5.19 19.40
CA ARG A 22 -0.14 -3.92 19.22
C ARG A 22 0.87 -3.96 18.06
N ASP A 23 1.01 -5.11 17.41
CA ASP A 23 1.91 -5.39 16.29
C ASP A 23 1.21 -6.13 15.14
N LEU A 24 0.01 -5.67 14.75
CA LEU A 24 -0.63 -6.17 13.53
C LEU A 24 0.04 -5.58 12.28
N GLY A 25 0.35 -6.46 11.32
CA GLY A 25 0.85 -6.06 10.01
C GLY A 25 -0.03 -6.55 8.86
N ILE A 26 -0.10 -5.77 7.79
CA ILE A 26 -0.73 -6.18 6.53
C ILE A 26 0.27 -6.16 5.37
N VAL A 27 0.24 -7.22 4.57
CA VAL A 27 1.05 -7.37 3.37
C VAL A 27 0.12 -7.39 2.16
N MET A 28 0.27 -6.40 1.28
CA MET A 28 -0.53 -6.25 0.08
C MET A 28 0.27 -6.67 -1.15
N GLY A 29 0.01 -7.90 -1.60
CA GLY A 29 0.68 -8.50 -2.74
C GLY A 29 0.37 -7.80 -4.07
N GLY A 30 1.19 -8.09 -5.08
CA GLY A 30 0.93 -7.68 -6.45
C GLY A 30 -0.20 -8.51 -7.06
N GLY A 31 -0.82 -7.99 -8.12
CA GLY A 31 -1.94 -8.69 -8.78
C GLY A 31 -2.67 -7.93 -9.86
N GLY A 32 -2.21 -6.72 -10.20
CA GLY A 32 -2.90 -5.81 -11.12
C GLY A 32 -4.29 -5.45 -10.63
N ALA A 33 -5.31 -5.58 -11.48
CA ALA A 33 -6.71 -5.29 -11.14
C ALA A 33 -7.23 -6.14 -9.97
N ARG A 34 -6.62 -7.31 -9.71
CA ARG A 34 -6.98 -8.16 -8.56
C ARG A 34 -6.64 -7.52 -7.20
N ALA A 35 -5.88 -6.43 -7.17
CA ALA A 35 -5.73 -5.64 -5.96
C ALA A 35 -7.07 -5.03 -5.48
N ALA A 36 -8.09 -4.91 -6.33
CA ALA A 36 -9.45 -4.56 -5.91
C ALA A 36 -10.07 -5.60 -4.94
N TYR A 37 -9.71 -6.89 -5.05
CA TYR A 37 -10.14 -7.90 -4.08
C TYR A 37 -9.58 -7.64 -2.69
N GLN A 38 -8.36 -7.08 -2.60
CA GLN A 38 -7.78 -6.67 -1.32
C GLN A 38 -8.63 -5.59 -0.67
N VAL A 39 -9.14 -4.64 -1.46
CA VAL A 39 -10.07 -3.61 -0.98
C VAL A 39 -11.38 -4.23 -0.50
N GLY A 40 -11.91 -5.24 -1.19
CA GLY A 40 -13.07 -6.02 -0.72
C GLY A 40 -12.84 -6.63 0.67
N PHE A 41 -11.67 -7.24 0.90
CA PHE A 41 -11.27 -7.75 2.22
C PHE A 41 -11.14 -6.63 3.26
N LEU A 42 -10.49 -5.52 2.92
CA LEU A 42 -10.37 -4.36 3.81
C LEU A 42 -11.73 -3.76 4.18
N ARG A 43 -12.69 -3.72 3.25
CA ARG A 43 -14.08 -3.29 3.53
C ARG A 43 -14.76 -4.21 4.53
N PHE A 44 -14.57 -5.53 4.39
CA PHE A 44 -15.06 -6.49 5.37
C PHE A 44 -14.46 -6.23 6.76
N LEU A 45 -13.14 -6.04 6.84
CA LEU A 45 -12.47 -5.71 8.10
C LEU A 45 -12.97 -4.40 8.70
N ALA A 46 -13.05 -3.33 7.92
CA ALA A 46 -13.52 -2.04 8.40
C ALA A 46 -14.96 -2.11 8.91
N LYS A 47 -15.83 -2.92 8.28
CA LYS A 47 -17.20 -3.15 8.74
C LYS A 47 -17.26 -3.87 10.09
N HIS A 48 -16.47 -4.92 10.28
CA HIS A 48 -16.59 -5.79 11.47
C HIS A 48 -15.64 -5.39 12.62
N PHE A 49 -14.58 -4.64 12.32
CA PHE A 49 -13.57 -4.19 13.26
C PHE A 49 -13.32 -2.68 13.08
N PRO A 50 -14.27 -1.82 13.50
CA PRO A 50 -14.18 -0.36 13.29
C PRO A 50 -12.97 0.28 13.99
N GLU A 51 -12.55 -0.29 15.13
CA GLU A 51 -11.40 0.17 15.92
C GLU A 51 -10.06 -0.45 15.48
N LEU A 52 -10.04 -1.19 14.37
CA LEU A 52 -8.83 -1.86 13.89
C LEU A 52 -7.74 -0.84 13.55
N GLN A 53 -6.55 -1.05 14.11
CA GLN A 53 -5.33 -0.33 13.78
C GLN A 53 -4.32 -1.28 13.17
N ILE A 54 -3.65 -0.85 12.10
CA ILE A 54 -2.66 -1.65 11.37
C ILE A 54 -1.33 -0.88 11.36
N PRO A 55 -0.50 -1.03 12.41
CA PRO A 55 0.73 -0.25 12.56
C PRO A 55 1.83 -0.62 11.55
N TYR A 56 1.77 -1.77 10.89
CA TYR A 56 2.73 -2.14 9.85
C TYR A 56 2.03 -2.39 8.52
N ILE A 57 2.38 -1.62 7.49
CA ILE A 57 1.75 -1.73 6.17
C ILE A 57 2.84 -1.94 5.12
N THR A 58 2.69 -2.95 4.28
CA THR A 58 3.58 -3.11 3.13
C THR A 58 2.85 -3.48 1.86
N GLY A 59 3.38 -3.06 0.71
CA GLY A 59 2.79 -3.31 -0.59
C GLY A 59 3.83 -3.52 -1.70
N VAL A 60 3.43 -4.27 -2.71
CA VAL A 60 4.19 -4.48 -3.94
C VAL A 60 3.28 -4.42 -5.17
N SER A 61 3.77 -3.80 -6.26
CA SER A 61 3.02 -3.61 -7.49
C SER A 61 1.69 -2.88 -7.25
N ALA A 62 0.57 -3.36 -7.78
CA ALA A 62 -0.75 -2.77 -7.52
C ALA A 62 -1.10 -2.70 -6.01
N GLY A 63 -0.56 -3.61 -5.19
CA GLY A 63 -0.71 -3.56 -3.73
C GLY A 63 0.06 -2.39 -3.08
N ALA A 64 1.07 -1.82 -3.76
CA ALA A 64 1.77 -0.63 -3.29
C ALA A 64 0.88 0.62 -3.31
N ILE A 65 -0.05 0.73 -4.27
CA ILE A 65 -1.05 1.81 -4.30
C ILE A 65 -1.94 1.72 -3.06
N ASN A 66 -2.44 0.51 -2.76
CA ASN A 66 -3.26 0.27 -1.58
C ASN A 66 -2.50 0.55 -0.28
N ALA A 67 -1.25 0.11 -0.20
CA ALA A 67 -0.35 0.35 0.92
C ALA A 67 -0.09 1.83 1.16
N ALA A 68 0.23 2.56 0.08
CA ALA A 68 0.51 3.99 0.16
C ALA A 68 -0.71 4.75 0.69
N LEU A 69 -1.90 4.55 0.10
CA LEU A 69 -3.11 5.24 0.53
C LEU A 69 -3.44 4.89 1.98
N LEU A 70 -3.44 3.61 2.33
CA LEU A 70 -3.78 3.18 3.69
C LEU A 70 -2.80 3.75 4.74
N ALA A 71 -1.50 3.81 4.41
CA ALA A 71 -0.47 4.32 5.29
C ALA A 71 -0.44 5.86 5.36
N SER A 72 -0.80 6.57 4.29
CA SER A 72 -0.79 8.03 4.22
C SER A 72 -2.12 8.68 4.61
N HIS A 73 -3.21 7.91 4.74
CA HIS A 73 -4.51 8.48 5.02
C HIS A 73 -4.58 9.13 6.42
N HIS A 74 -5.12 10.35 6.51
CA HIS A 74 -5.14 11.13 7.74
C HIS A 74 -6.28 10.74 8.71
N GLY A 75 -7.36 10.17 8.17
CA GLY A 75 -8.55 9.75 8.93
C GLY A 75 -8.48 8.34 9.52
N THR A 76 -9.65 7.75 9.74
CA THR A 76 -9.83 6.40 10.29
C THR A 76 -9.56 5.31 9.26
N PHE A 77 -9.37 4.06 9.73
CA PHE A 77 -9.24 2.88 8.86
C PHE A 77 -10.43 2.75 7.89
N ARG A 78 -11.66 2.97 8.38
CA ARG A 78 -12.86 2.96 7.53
C ARG A 78 -12.78 3.99 6.40
N GLN A 79 -12.44 5.24 6.73
CA GLN A 79 -12.35 6.32 5.73
C GLN A 79 -11.29 6.00 4.66
N ALA A 80 -10.12 5.50 5.07
CA ALA A 80 -9.07 5.08 4.14
C ALA A 80 -9.55 3.96 3.20
N VAL A 81 -10.32 3.00 3.73
CA VAL A 81 -10.89 1.90 2.94
C VAL A 81 -12.01 2.36 2.01
N ASP A 82 -12.82 3.33 2.42
CA ASP A 82 -13.85 3.93 1.56
C ASP A 82 -13.22 4.75 0.43
N GLU A 83 -12.11 5.43 0.69
CA GLU A 83 -11.33 6.11 -0.34
C GLU A 83 -10.66 5.12 -1.31
N LEU A 84 -10.07 4.04 -0.80
CA LEU A 84 -9.60 2.93 -1.65
C LEU A 84 -10.73 2.39 -2.53
N SER A 85 -11.91 2.18 -1.95
CA SER A 85 -13.07 1.68 -2.70
C SER A 85 -13.45 2.61 -3.84
N ARG A 86 -13.39 3.94 -3.62
CA ARG A 86 -13.63 4.95 -4.65
C ARG A 86 -12.51 4.98 -5.71
N LEU A 87 -11.24 4.95 -5.30
CA LEU A 87 -10.09 4.87 -6.21
C LEU A 87 -10.24 3.69 -7.18
N TRP A 88 -10.58 2.50 -6.68
CA TRP A 88 -10.72 1.31 -7.53
C TRP A 88 -12.01 1.28 -8.35
N ALA A 89 -13.08 1.92 -7.89
CA ALA A 89 -14.32 2.05 -8.65
C ALA A 89 -14.19 3.05 -9.81
N ASN A 90 -13.38 4.09 -9.63
CA ASN A 90 -13.21 5.17 -10.60
C ASN A 90 -12.00 4.98 -11.52
N LEU A 91 -11.16 3.97 -11.31
CA LEU A 91 -10.00 3.66 -12.15
C LEU A 91 -10.44 3.31 -13.57
N THR A 92 -10.41 4.27 -14.48
CA THR A 92 -10.59 4.06 -15.92
C THR A 92 -9.25 3.85 -16.62
N VAL A 93 -9.26 3.39 -17.88
CA VAL A 93 -8.04 3.17 -18.66
C VAL A 93 -7.37 4.51 -18.99
N GLU A 94 -8.19 5.54 -19.13
CA GLU A 94 -7.85 6.92 -19.46
C GLU A 94 -7.13 7.64 -18.30
N ASP A 95 -7.48 7.33 -17.04
CA ASP A 95 -6.80 7.87 -15.85
C ASP A 95 -5.38 7.33 -15.68
N VAL A 96 -5.10 6.17 -16.30
CA VAL A 96 -3.76 5.55 -16.29
C VAL A 96 -2.93 6.02 -17.48
N PHE A 97 -3.56 6.36 -18.62
CA PHE A 97 -2.88 6.79 -19.85
C PHE A 97 -3.67 7.83 -20.65
N ARG A 98 -3.00 8.89 -21.11
CA ARG A 98 -3.56 9.84 -22.08
C ARG A 98 -3.80 9.11 -23.40
N VAL A 99 -5.05 8.76 -23.67
CA VAL A 99 -5.46 8.17 -24.94
C VAL A 99 -5.60 9.30 -25.96
N ASP A 100 -4.49 9.66 -26.61
CA ASP A 100 -4.60 10.38 -27.88
C ASP A 100 -5.39 9.48 -28.85
N THR A 101 -6.49 9.99 -29.41
CA THR A 101 -7.44 9.22 -30.26
C THR A 101 -6.82 8.66 -31.54
N ARG A 102 -5.56 8.99 -31.84
CA ARG A 102 -4.74 8.38 -32.91
C ARG A 102 -3.79 7.26 -32.45
N SER A 103 -3.55 7.10 -31.15
CA SER A 103 -2.66 6.12 -30.53
C SER A 103 -3.40 5.02 -29.76
N LEU A 104 -4.68 4.77 -30.09
CA LEU A 104 -5.49 3.62 -29.68
C LEU A 104 -4.97 2.28 -30.24
N THR A 105 -3.66 2.07 -30.30
CA THR A 105 -3.08 0.90 -30.98
C THR A 105 -2.42 -0.03 -29.98
N LYS A 106 -3.15 -1.11 -29.67
CA LYS A 106 -2.69 -2.43 -29.18
C LYS A 106 -1.88 -2.51 -27.87
N ASN A 107 -1.22 -1.45 -27.41
CA ASN A 107 -0.26 -1.49 -26.30
C ASN A 107 -0.89 -1.13 -24.94
N GLY A 108 -1.74 -0.08 -24.87
CA GLY A 108 -2.48 0.27 -23.65
C GLY A 108 -3.49 -0.81 -23.25
N ILE A 109 -4.27 -1.29 -24.23
CA ILE A 109 -5.18 -2.44 -24.06
C ILE A 109 -4.41 -3.70 -23.66
N ARG A 110 -3.21 -3.96 -24.20
CA ARG A 110 -2.38 -5.12 -23.79
C ARG A 110 -1.89 -5.03 -22.35
N TRP A 111 -1.60 -3.85 -21.84
CA TRP A 111 -1.14 -3.71 -20.46
C TRP A 111 -2.29 -3.70 -19.46
N LEU A 112 -3.43 -3.12 -19.81
CA LEU A 112 -4.69 -3.34 -19.08
C LEU A 112 -5.04 -4.84 -19.05
N ILE A 113 -4.89 -5.54 -20.17
CA ILE A 113 -5.00 -7.00 -20.22
C ILE A 113 -3.94 -7.64 -19.32
N GLN A 114 -2.71 -7.14 -19.18
CA GLN A 114 -1.72 -7.69 -18.24
C GLN A 114 -2.07 -7.43 -16.76
N LEU A 115 -2.62 -6.27 -16.43
CA LEU A 115 -3.14 -5.95 -15.10
C LEU A 115 -4.37 -6.81 -14.75
N VAL A 116 -5.27 -7.02 -15.71
CA VAL A 116 -6.50 -7.80 -15.52
C VAL A 116 -6.23 -9.31 -15.59
N SER A 117 -5.30 -9.76 -16.42
CA SER A 117 -4.98 -11.19 -16.64
C SER A 117 -4.17 -11.83 -15.52
N GLY A 118 -3.64 -11.04 -14.58
CA GLY A 118 -3.13 -11.64 -13.37
C GLY A 118 -1.87 -12.50 -13.53
N GLY A 119 -0.93 -12.10 -14.39
CA GLY A 119 0.38 -12.74 -14.47
C GLY A 119 0.44 -14.01 -15.31
N ILE A 120 -0.41 -14.16 -16.33
CA ILE A 120 -0.28 -15.24 -17.32
C ILE A 120 1.04 -15.05 -18.08
N ARG A 121 1.92 -16.07 -18.00
CA ARG A 121 3.17 -16.16 -18.79
C ARG A 121 2.82 -16.25 -20.27
N GLY A 122 3.17 -15.23 -21.05
CA GLY A 122 2.96 -15.23 -22.51
C GLY A 122 2.54 -13.90 -23.12
N ALA A 123 2.23 -12.88 -22.31
CA ALA A 123 1.89 -11.57 -22.85
C ALA A 123 3.12 -10.90 -23.52
N PRO A 124 2.98 -10.32 -24.72
CA PRO A 124 4.12 -9.89 -25.54
C PRO A 124 4.85 -8.71 -24.88
N ARG A 125 6.19 -8.80 -24.88
CA ARG A 125 7.11 -7.81 -24.32
C ARG A 125 7.02 -6.50 -25.12
N VAL A 126 6.43 -5.46 -24.55
CA VAL A 126 6.44 -4.12 -25.15
C VAL A 126 7.67 -3.36 -24.63
N ARG A 127 8.57 -2.99 -25.55
CA ARG A 127 9.70 -2.08 -25.33
C ARG A 127 9.23 -0.66 -25.65
N GLY A 128 9.42 0.28 -24.72
CA GLY A 128 9.43 1.73 -24.95
C GLY A 128 8.07 2.37 -25.27
N LEU A 129 7.94 3.66 -24.92
CA LEU A 129 6.82 4.56 -25.22
C LEU A 129 5.50 4.28 -24.49
N VAL A 130 5.49 4.45 -23.17
CA VAL A 130 4.23 4.78 -22.49
C VAL A 130 4.48 5.96 -21.58
N ASP A 131 3.81 7.08 -21.85
CA ASP A 131 3.81 8.25 -20.98
C ASP A 131 3.11 7.90 -19.66
N THR A 132 3.81 8.03 -18.54
CA THR A 132 3.33 7.64 -17.21
C THR A 132 2.91 8.84 -16.36
N ARG A 133 2.99 10.06 -16.92
CA ARG A 133 2.57 11.30 -16.25
C ARG A 133 1.12 11.27 -15.76
N PRO A 134 0.12 10.78 -16.53
CA PRO A 134 -1.27 10.78 -16.06
C PRO A 134 -1.47 9.96 -14.78
N LEU A 135 -0.87 8.77 -14.72
CA LEU A 135 -0.91 7.95 -13.52
C LEU A 135 -0.16 8.59 -12.35
N HIS A 136 0.98 9.24 -12.61
CA HIS A 136 1.74 9.97 -11.58
C HIS A 136 0.91 11.12 -11.00
N GLU A 137 0.32 11.95 -11.85
CA GLU A 137 -0.55 13.07 -11.46
C GLU A 137 -1.77 12.58 -10.68
N TYR A 138 -2.45 11.54 -11.18
CA TYR A 138 -3.58 10.92 -10.50
C TYR A 138 -3.21 10.38 -9.12
N LEU A 139 -2.09 9.65 -9.01
CA LEU A 139 -1.63 9.13 -7.71
C LEU A 139 -1.15 10.25 -6.78
N THR A 140 -0.58 11.33 -7.31
CA THR A 140 -0.22 12.51 -6.52
C THR A 140 -1.45 13.13 -5.88
N GLU A 141 -2.53 13.28 -6.65
CA GLU A 141 -3.81 13.81 -6.16
C GLU A 141 -4.44 12.87 -5.12
N VAL A 142 -4.66 11.60 -5.46
CA VAL A 142 -5.40 10.68 -4.57
C VAL A 142 -4.60 10.30 -3.32
N LEU A 143 -3.27 10.25 -3.40
CA LEU A 143 -2.45 10.01 -2.21
C LEU A 143 -2.23 11.27 -1.36
N HIS A 144 -2.79 12.41 -1.77
CA HIS A 144 -2.61 13.73 -1.17
C HIS A 144 -1.13 14.08 -0.98
N ALA A 145 -0.32 13.78 -1.99
CA ALA A 145 1.12 13.98 -1.90
C ALA A 145 1.48 15.47 -2.03
N ALA A 146 2.39 15.93 -1.17
CA ALA A 146 2.95 17.29 -1.24
C ALA A 146 4.38 17.18 -1.76
N ASP A 147 4.69 17.88 -2.85
CA ASP A 147 5.99 17.79 -3.55
C ASP A 147 6.42 16.34 -3.87
N GLY A 148 5.43 15.47 -4.13
CA GLY A 148 5.62 14.05 -4.39
C GLY A 148 5.80 13.18 -3.14
N GLU A 149 5.97 13.76 -1.96
CA GLU A 149 6.09 13.04 -0.69
C GLU A 149 4.73 12.58 -0.15
N LEU A 150 4.69 11.37 0.40
CA LEU A 150 3.53 10.84 1.10
C LEU A 150 3.52 11.34 2.55
N THR A 151 3.36 12.64 2.73
CA THR A 151 3.47 13.35 4.04
C THR A 151 2.58 12.76 5.12
N GLY A 152 1.43 12.20 4.75
CA GLY A 152 0.53 11.50 5.66
C GLY A 152 1.16 10.29 6.37
N ILE A 153 2.18 9.65 5.78
CA ILE A 153 2.93 8.57 6.42
C ILE A 153 3.69 9.12 7.63
N GLN A 154 4.39 10.24 7.47
CA GLN A 154 5.11 10.90 8.56
C GLN A 154 4.15 11.35 9.66
N TYR A 155 3.03 11.96 9.27
CA TYR A 155 1.95 12.34 10.19
C TYR A 155 1.43 11.15 11.02
N ASN A 156 1.23 9.99 10.39
CA ASN A 156 0.75 8.78 11.07
C ASN A 156 1.80 8.12 11.97
N LEU A 157 3.09 8.21 11.61
CA LEU A 157 4.20 7.77 12.46
C LEU A 157 4.29 8.61 13.74
N GLU A 158 4.19 9.94 13.63
CA GLU A 158 4.24 10.86 14.77
C GLU A 158 3.05 10.69 15.73
N ARG A 159 1.88 10.36 15.19
CA ARG A 159 0.67 10.06 15.97
C ARG A 159 0.67 8.65 16.57
N GLY A 160 1.66 7.81 16.27
CA GLY A 160 1.74 6.42 16.72
C GLY A 160 0.68 5.49 16.11
N ARG A 161 -0.04 5.94 15.07
CA ARG A 161 -1.03 5.13 14.33
C ARG A 161 -0.35 4.17 13.35
N LEU A 162 0.83 4.57 12.88
CA LEU A 162 1.72 3.76 12.07
C LEU A 162 3.04 3.58 12.82
N LYS A 163 3.66 2.41 12.69
CA LYS A 163 5.03 2.12 13.14
C LYS A 163 5.99 2.02 11.96
N ALA A 164 5.55 1.41 10.86
CA ALA A 164 6.29 1.44 9.60
C ALA A 164 5.40 1.21 8.36
N ALA A 165 5.77 1.85 7.26
CA ALA A 165 5.29 1.53 5.91
C ALA A 165 6.44 1.07 5.02
N ALA A 166 6.17 0.12 4.12
CA ALA A 166 7.20 -0.42 3.23
C ALA A 166 6.67 -0.68 1.81
N LEU A 167 7.37 -0.20 0.79
CA LEU A 167 7.05 -0.46 -0.61
C LEU A 167 8.18 -1.25 -1.27
N THR A 168 7.85 -2.36 -1.92
CA THR A 168 8.85 -3.17 -2.63
C THR A 168 8.84 -2.86 -4.12
N THR A 169 9.99 -2.53 -4.68
CA THR A 169 10.24 -2.36 -6.12
C THR A 169 11.18 -3.45 -6.63
N THR A 170 11.30 -3.60 -7.95
CA THR A 170 12.32 -4.47 -8.56
C THR A 170 13.31 -3.62 -9.33
N SER A 171 14.59 -3.71 -8.95
CA SER A 171 15.69 -3.04 -9.63
C SER A 171 15.90 -3.65 -11.01
N TYR A 172 15.81 -2.81 -12.04
CA TYR A 172 15.97 -3.24 -13.42
C TYR A 172 17.41 -3.65 -13.76
N SER A 173 18.41 -2.93 -13.24
CA SER A 173 19.82 -3.19 -13.53
C SER A 173 20.34 -4.48 -12.91
N THR A 174 19.78 -4.88 -11.77
CA THR A 174 20.29 -6.02 -10.98
C THR A 174 19.31 -7.19 -10.88
N GLY A 175 18.05 -7.00 -11.25
CA GLY A 175 16.97 -7.98 -11.04
C GLY A 175 16.59 -8.17 -9.56
N ARG A 176 17.19 -7.39 -8.65
CA ARG A 176 17.01 -7.51 -7.20
C ARG A 176 15.76 -6.77 -6.74
N SER A 177 15.06 -7.30 -5.74
CA SER A 177 13.98 -6.56 -5.08
C SER A 177 14.54 -5.57 -4.06
N VAL A 178 14.08 -4.33 -4.10
CA VAL A 178 14.42 -3.30 -3.11
C VAL A 178 13.17 -2.95 -2.34
N THR A 179 13.24 -2.98 -1.00
CA THR A 179 12.13 -2.59 -0.12
C THR A 179 12.48 -1.27 0.54
N TRP A 180 11.73 -0.23 0.17
CA TRP A 180 11.86 1.11 0.72
C TRP A 180 11.00 1.18 1.97
N VAL A 181 11.57 1.61 3.08
CA VAL A 181 10.88 1.55 4.37
C VAL A 181 10.93 2.91 5.08
N GLN A 182 9.77 3.38 5.53
CA GLN A 182 9.63 4.57 6.35
C GLN A 182 9.03 4.19 7.71
N GLY A 183 9.74 4.47 8.79
CA GLY A 183 9.32 4.19 10.16
C GLY A 183 10.46 4.37 11.15
N SER A 184 10.18 4.13 12.43
CA SER A 184 11.19 4.20 13.49
C SER A 184 11.92 2.85 13.66
N ASN A 185 13.20 2.91 14.05
CA ASN A 185 14.03 1.73 14.36
C ASN A 185 14.15 0.69 13.24
N ILE A 186 14.29 1.14 12.00
CA ILE A 186 14.43 0.24 10.85
C ILE A 186 15.92 -0.03 10.58
N SER A 187 16.33 -1.27 10.76
CA SER A 187 17.66 -1.74 10.34
C SER A 187 17.63 -2.06 8.85
N GLU A 188 18.50 -1.42 8.09
CA GLU A 188 18.77 -1.83 6.71
C GLU A 188 19.32 -3.25 6.69
N TRP A 189 18.92 -4.03 5.68
CA TRP A 189 19.38 -5.39 5.55
C TRP A 189 19.60 -5.77 4.09
N GLU A 190 20.57 -6.66 3.89
CA GLU A 190 20.86 -7.25 2.60
C GLU A 190 20.75 -8.77 2.69
N ARG A 191 20.09 -9.37 1.70
CA ARG A 191 20.01 -10.81 1.46
C ARG A 191 20.25 -11.07 -0.03
N PRO A 192 20.55 -12.32 -0.44
CA PRO A 192 20.63 -12.67 -1.85
C PRO A 192 19.36 -12.19 -2.57
N GLN A 193 19.54 -11.38 -3.62
CA GLN A 193 18.48 -10.80 -4.45
C GLN A 193 17.50 -9.82 -3.76
N ARG A 194 17.72 -9.44 -2.49
CA ARG A 194 16.81 -8.54 -1.74
C ARG A 194 17.57 -7.54 -0.86
N LYS A 195 17.11 -6.28 -0.84
CA LYS A 195 17.62 -5.25 0.06
C LYS A 195 16.47 -4.48 0.69
N ALA A 196 16.68 -3.95 1.89
CA ALA A 196 15.82 -2.94 2.48
C ALA A 196 16.61 -1.67 2.78
N HIS A 197 16.06 -0.53 2.36
CA HIS A 197 16.64 0.79 2.58
C HIS A 197 15.64 1.69 3.28
N ARG A 198 16.14 2.52 4.20
CA ARG A 198 15.31 3.55 4.81
C ARG A 198 15.11 4.70 3.82
N ALA A 199 13.87 5.14 3.67
CA ALA A 199 13.54 6.27 2.79
C ALA A 199 12.29 7.02 3.29
N VAL A 200 12.14 8.27 2.85
CA VAL A 200 10.84 8.94 2.84
C VAL A 200 10.09 8.43 1.61
N LEU A 201 8.92 7.84 1.81
CA LEU A 201 8.13 7.28 0.73
C LEU A 201 7.43 8.38 -0.05
N THR A 202 7.47 8.24 -1.37
CA THR A 202 6.96 9.21 -2.34
C THR A 202 6.05 8.52 -3.34
N VAL A 203 5.25 9.28 -4.08
CA VAL A 203 4.44 8.77 -5.22
C VAL A 203 5.30 7.99 -6.20
N ASP A 204 6.52 8.47 -6.39
CA ASP A 204 7.54 7.88 -7.23
C ASP A 204 7.97 6.46 -6.80
N HIS A 205 8.01 6.17 -5.49
CA HIS A 205 8.19 4.80 -4.99
C HIS A 205 6.99 3.91 -5.31
N VAL A 206 5.77 4.46 -5.26
CA VAL A 206 4.53 3.77 -5.66
C VAL A 206 4.58 3.47 -7.16
N MET A 207 4.95 4.44 -7.99
CA MET A 207 5.13 4.30 -9.43
C MET A 207 6.18 3.24 -9.77
N ALA A 208 7.34 3.28 -9.12
CA ALA A 208 8.41 2.30 -9.28
C ALA A 208 8.00 0.87 -8.87
N SER A 209 7.07 0.75 -7.92
CA SER A 209 6.54 -0.54 -7.51
C SER A 209 5.48 -1.04 -8.49
N ALA A 210 4.51 -0.19 -8.84
CA ALA A 210 3.35 -0.50 -9.69
C ALA A 210 3.76 -0.78 -11.13
N LEU A 211 4.68 0.02 -11.66
CA LEU A 211 5.18 -0.08 -13.02
C LEU A 211 6.53 -0.78 -12.98
N SER A 212 6.56 -2.07 -13.34
CA SER A 212 7.81 -2.86 -13.40
C SER A 212 8.88 -2.32 -14.38
N ARG A 213 8.65 -1.17 -15.01
CA ARG A 213 9.49 -0.50 -16.01
C ARG A 213 9.67 1.01 -15.74
N TYR A 214 9.23 1.57 -14.61
CA TYR A 214 9.59 2.95 -14.25
C TYR A 214 11.08 2.99 -13.95
N SER A 215 11.85 3.69 -14.78
CA SER A 215 13.28 3.92 -14.57
C SER A 215 13.43 4.88 -13.40
N PHE A 216 13.54 4.32 -12.20
CA PHE A 216 13.76 5.08 -10.99
C PHE A 216 15.26 5.12 -10.68
N GLN A 217 15.91 6.25 -10.96
CA GLN A 217 17.26 6.56 -10.50
C GLN A 217 17.17 7.10 -9.06
N LEU A 218 17.01 6.20 -8.08
CA LEU A 218 17.38 6.53 -6.70
C LEU A 218 18.81 6.08 -6.50
N TYR A 219 19.76 6.87 -6.96
CA TYR A 219 21.13 6.99 -6.44
C TYR A 219 21.79 8.16 -7.16
N ASN A 220 21.78 9.31 -6.50
CA ASN A 220 22.96 10.15 -6.30
C ASN A 220 22.96 10.58 -4.84
#